data_AF-A0A662DZS5-F1
#
_entry.id   AF-A0A662DZS5-F1
#
_cell.length_a   1.000
_cell.length_b   1.000
_cell.length_c   1.000
_cell.angle_alpha   90.00
_cell.angle_beta   90.00
_cell.angle_gamma   90.00
#
_symmetry.space_group_name_H-M   'P 1'
#
loop_
_entity.id
_entity.type
_entity.pdbx_description
1 polymer ?
#
loop_
_entity_poly.entity_id
_entity_poly.type
_entity_poly.pdbx_seq_one_letter_code
_entity_poly.pdbx_strand_id
1 'polypeptide(L)'
;MALLFLLFTADADAGTISMAWDPVEHASGYRVYYGTQSGEYEHFVDVGNATDAALSGLDDCRTYFISVKAYNSFGESNQYSTEITGWSRPVFVQQATVALQGNQLVLEVQGANFDELAELVIDIGALPIGEDGTPLVTFDSVDVISCDRIQALVTVEPSARGFQPTPTGVLPVGLQLRNPDGVSNSGSIQLDVQFNPDRADVNRLYQRTVDRVDGDDLASLARAWASQVGQDSFEFDCDMDGDTDIDGDDLALLATVFGQCRSGSTWSAEACL
;
A
#
# COMPACT_ATOMS: atom_id res chain seq x y z
N MET A 1 33.38 25.30 -0.46
CA MET A 1 32.02 25.17 -1.02
C MET A 1 31.14 24.70 0.12
N ALA A 2 30.34 25.60 0.70
CA ALA A 2 29.48 25.28 1.84
C ALA A 2 28.25 24.53 1.33
N LEU A 3 28.02 23.32 1.84
CA LEU A 3 26.85 22.52 1.55
C LEU A 3 25.66 23.11 2.34
N LEU A 4 24.76 23.78 1.63
CA LEU A 4 23.49 24.28 2.17
C LEU A 4 22.53 23.09 2.30
N PHE A 5 22.29 22.62 3.51
CA PHE A 5 21.17 21.72 3.81
C PHE A 5 19.90 22.57 3.88
N LEU A 6 19.09 22.53 2.81
CA LEU A 6 17.69 22.96 2.85
C LEU A 6 16.91 21.87 3.60
N LEU A 7 16.65 22.09 4.89
CA LEU A 7 15.62 21.34 5.61
C LEU A 7 14.28 21.87 5.11
N PHE A 8 13.64 21.12 4.22
CA PHE A 8 12.20 21.26 4.04
C PHE A 8 11.56 20.68 5.30
N THR A 9 10.98 21.53 6.14
CA THR A 9 9.98 21.06 7.09
C THR A 9 8.78 20.66 6.25
N ALA A 10 8.62 19.37 5.97
CA ALA A 10 7.29 18.87 5.71
C ALA A 10 6.50 19.21 6.98
N ASP A 11 5.42 19.99 6.86
CA ASP A 11 4.47 20.06 7.96
C ASP A 11 4.08 18.62 8.26
N ALA A 12 4.49 18.14 9.44
CA ALA A 12 4.04 16.86 9.92
C ALA A 12 2.55 17.04 10.20
N ASP A 13 1.73 16.72 9.20
CA ASP A 13 0.26 16.72 9.25
C ASP A 13 -0.25 15.56 10.13
N ALA A 14 0.53 15.19 11.15
CA ALA A 14 0.23 14.14 12.10
C ALA A 14 -0.74 14.69 13.14
N GLY A 15 -1.79 13.93 13.44
CA GLY A 15 -2.75 14.31 14.45
C GLY A 15 -3.63 15.50 14.06
N THR A 16 -4.16 15.57 12.83
CA THR A 16 -5.01 16.68 12.40
C THR A 16 -6.49 16.36 12.29
N ILE A 17 -7.35 17.24 12.83
CA ILE A 17 -8.81 17.18 12.65
C ILE A 17 -9.27 18.50 12.06
N SER A 18 -9.86 18.44 10.85
CA SER A 18 -10.43 19.60 10.17
C SER A 18 -11.93 19.70 10.45
N MET A 19 -12.42 20.92 10.63
CA MET A 19 -13.82 21.19 10.91
C MET A 19 -14.25 22.53 10.29
N ALA A 20 -15.55 22.68 10.10
CA ALA A 20 -16.17 23.94 9.66
C ALA A 20 -17.53 24.13 10.35
N TRP A 21 -17.95 25.38 10.49
CA TRP A 21 -19.23 25.74 11.12
C TRP A 21 -19.86 26.94 10.43
N ASP A 22 -21.18 27.07 10.60
CA ASP A 22 -21.90 28.23 10.07
C ASP A 22 -21.58 29.50 10.88
N PRO A 23 -21.43 30.67 10.22
CA PRO A 23 -21.18 31.92 10.92
C PRO A 23 -22.37 32.33 11.80
N VAL A 24 -22.05 32.84 12.99
CA VAL A 24 -23.02 33.38 13.95
C VAL A 24 -23.13 34.90 13.78
N GLU A 25 -24.36 35.41 13.74
CA GLU A 25 -24.61 36.85 13.64
C GLU A 25 -23.97 37.62 14.81
N HIS A 26 -23.35 38.77 14.51
CA HIS A 26 -22.63 39.60 15.48
C HIS A 26 -21.39 38.97 16.16
N ALA A 27 -20.95 37.79 15.72
CA ALA A 27 -19.66 37.24 16.12
C ALA A 27 -18.52 38.06 15.49
N SER A 28 -17.50 38.39 16.30
CA SER A 28 -16.25 38.98 15.81
C SER A 28 -15.15 37.92 15.67
N GLY A 29 -15.32 36.76 16.29
CA GLY A 29 -14.47 35.60 16.10
C GLY A 29 -14.98 34.36 16.83
N TYR A 30 -14.19 33.30 16.77
CA TYR A 30 -14.51 31.99 17.31
C TYR A 30 -13.32 31.38 18.05
N ARG A 31 -13.65 30.54 19.03
CA ARG A 31 -12.71 29.64 19.69
C ARG A 31 -13.18 28.22 19.55
N VAL A 32 -12.27 27.36 19.11
CA VAL A 32 -12.46 25.91 19.01
C VAL A 32 -12.00 25.30 20.32
N TYR A 33 -12.91 24.65 21.03
CA TYR A 33 -12.66 23.93 22.28
C TYR A 33 -12.60 22.44 22.01
N TYR A 34 -11.64 21.74 22.61
CA TYR A 34 -11.49 20.31 22.43
C TYR A 34 -10.97 19.60 23.67
N GLY A 35 -11.29 18.31 23.77
CA GLY A 35 -10.86 17.43 24.84
C GLY A 35 -11.12 15.97 24.47
N THR A 36 -10.81 15.05 25.38
CA THR A 36 -10.94 13.60 25.13
C THR A 36 -12.12 12.97 25.87
N GLN A 37 -13.00 13.81 26.41
CA GLN A 37 -14.25 13.41 27.05
C GLN A 37 -15.38 14.35 26.61
N SER A 38 -16.55 13.79 26.29
CA SER A 38 -17.71 14.54 25.85
C SER A 38 -18.12 15.59 26.89
N GLY A 39 -18.31 16.84 26.44
CA GLY A 39 -18.66 17.97 27.28
C GLY A 39 -17.54 18.53 28.16
N GLU A 40 -16.36 17.91 28.16
CA GLU A 40 -15.19 18.34 28.93
C GLU A 40 -14.05 18.75 27.97
N TYR A 41 -13.87 20.06 27.81
CA TYR A 41 -12.87 20.63 26.92
C TYR A 41 -11.70 21.23 27.71
N GLU A 42 -10.54 20.58 27.62
CA GLU A 42 -9.32 20.95 28.36
C GLU A 42 -8.49 22.01 27.62
N HIS A 43 -8.70 22.12 26.30
CA HIS A 43 -7.91 22.95 25.41
C HIS A 43 -8.80 23.82 24.53
N PHE A 44 -8.25 24.94 24.06
CA PHE A 44 -8.89 25.75 23.02
C PHE A 44 -7.87 26.41 22.10
N VAL A 45 -8.31 26.71 20.87
CA VAL A 45 -7.59 27.51 19.88
C VAL A 45 -8.47 28.69 19.48
N ASP A 46 -7.92 29.89 19.51
CA ASP A 46 -8.57 31.09 18.98
C ASP A 46 -8.28 31.19 17.49
N VAL A 47 -9.33 31.15 16.67
CA VAL A 47 -9.24 31.10 15.20
C VAL A 47 -9.65 32.44 14.56
N GLY A 48 -9.88 33.47 15.37
CA GLY A 48 -10.36 34.76 14.88
C GLY A 48 -11.70 34.61 14.15
N ASN A 49 -11.86 35.30 13.02
CA ASN A 49 -13.11 35.31 12.26
C ASN A 49 -13.26 34.16 11.25
N ALA A 50 -12.35 33.18 11.25
CA ALA A 50 -12.48 31.99 10.40
C ALA A 50 -13.72 31.17 10.79
N THR A 51 -14.33 30.51 9.82
CA THR A 51 -15.47 29.59 10.01
C THR A 51 -15.08 28.13 9.74
N ASP A 52 -13.78 27.90 9.66
CA ASP A 52 -13.13 26.62 9.49
C ASP A 52 -11.80 26.63 10.24
N ALA A 53 -11.37 25.46 10.68
CA ALA A 53 -10.12 25.28 11.40
C ALA A 53 -9.61 23.84 11.31
N ALA A 54 -8.31 23.68 11.47
CA ALA A 54 -7.67 22.39 11.72
C ALA A 54 -7.01 22.41 13.10
N LEU A 55 -7.38 21.45 13.95
CA LEU A 55 -6.58 21.11 15.12
C LEU A 55 -5.40 20.27 14.64
N SER A 56 -4.22 20.47 15.25
CA SER A 56 -2.99 19.76 14.92
C SER A 56 -2.24 19.35 16.18
N GLY A 57 -1.31 18.39 16.06
CA GLY A 57 -0.55 17.88 17.20
C GLY A 57 -1.41 17.09 18.20
N LEU A 58 -2.52 16.52 17.71
CA LEU A 58 -3.36 15.61 18.49
C LEU A 58 -2.69 14.24 18.59
N ASP A 59 -2.97 13.53 19.68
CA ASP A 59 -2.55 12.15 19.85
C ASP A 59 -3.24 11.27 18.81
N ASP A 60 -2.49 10.32 18.25
CA ASP A 60 -3.05 9.31 17.35
C ASP A 60 -3.94 8.31 18.10
N CYS A 61 -4.82 7.64 17.36
CA CYS A 61 -5.73 6.60 17.85
C CYS A 61 -6.63 7.07 19.01
N ARG A 62 -7.01 8.35 18.99
CA ARG A 62 -7.75 8.97 20.09
C ARG A 62 -8.97 9.71 19.59
N THR A 63 -10.09 9.47 20.28
CA THR A 63 -11.32 10.22 20.05
C THR A 63 -11.23 11.60 20.69
N TYR A 64 -11.46 12.62 19.87
CA TYR A 64 -11.58 14.00 20.32
C TYR A 64 -13.02 14.48 20.23
N PHE A 65 -13.43 15.23 21.24
CA PHE A 65 -14.71 15.93 21.32
C PHE A 65 -14.46 17.40 21.13
N ILE A 66 -15.13 18.01 20.15
CA ILE A 66 -14.83 19.36 19.68
C ILE A 66 -16.11 20.17 19.61
N SER A 67 -16.04 21.39 20.13
CA SER A 67 -17.14 22.36 20.13
C SER A 67 -16.60 23.77 19.88
N VAL A 68 -17.44 24.64 19.33
CA VAL A 68 -17.07 26.02 19.02
C VAL A 68 -17.87 26.99 19.88
N LYS A 69 -17.23 28.08 20.30
CA LYS A 69 -17.91 29.26 20.84
C LYS A 69 -17.60 30.49 20.01
N ALA A 70 -18.61 31.33 19.82
CA ALA A 70 -18.45 32.64 19.21
C ALA A 70 -18.14 33.68 20.29
N TYR A 71 -17.36 34.70 19.94
CA TYR A 71 -17.13 35.85 20.80
C TYR A 71 -17.21 37.17 20.03
N ASN A 72 -17.49 38.24 20.76
CA ASN A 72 -17.40 39.62 20.27
C ASN A 72 -16.95 40.55 21.40
N SER A 73 -17.09 41.87 21.20
CA SER A 73 -16.71 42.88 22.20
C SER A 73 -17.46 42.78 23.54
N PHE A 74 -18.61 42.10 23.58
CA PHE A 74 -19.40 41.86 24.78
C PHE A 74 -18.99 40.58 25.54
N GLY A 75 -18.10 39.77 24.96
CA GLY A 75 -17.63 38.52 25.54
C GLY A 75 -17.93 37.30 24.66
N GLU A 76 -17.78 36.14 25.25
CA GLU A 76 -17.98 34.84 24.62
C GLU A 76 -19.39 34.29 24.88
N SER A 77 -19.90 33.44 23.98
CA SER A 77 -21.20 32.78 24.15
C SER A 77 -21.23 31.88 25.39
N ASN A 78 -22.39 31.87 26.07
CA ASN A 78 -22.60 31.04 27.25
C ASN A 78 -22.71 29.54 26.93
N GLN A 79 -23.09 29.20 25.69
CA GLN A 79 -23.26 27.84 25.22
C GLN A 79 -22.21 27.51 24.15
N TYR A 80 -21.80 26.24 24.15
CA TYR A 80 -21.06 25.63 23.05
C TYR A 80 -22.01 25.37 21.87
N SER A 81 -21.44 25.21 20.67
CA SER A 81 -22.13 24.61 19.53
C SER A 81 -22.57 23.17 19.82
N THR A 82 -23.22 22.54 18.85
CA THR A 82 -23.28 21.07 18.82
C THR A 82 -21.85 20.52 18.82
N GLU A 83 -21.62 19.52 19.67
CA GLU A 83 -20.34 18.82 19.75
C GLU A 83 -20.20 17.86 18.57
N ILE A 84 -19.03 17.88 17.94
CA ILE A 84 -18.60 16.86 16.99
C ILE A 84 -17.57 15.96 17.66
N THR A 85 -17.48 14.72 17.20
CA THR A 85 -16.48 13.74 17.63
C THR A 85 -15.76 13.22 16.40
N GLY A 86 -14.48 12.92 16.54
CA GLY A 86 -13.71 12.35 15.44
C GLY A 86 -12.32 11.94 15.86
N TRP A 87 -11.66 11.23 14.95
CA TRP A 87 -10.25 10.89 15.06
C TRP A 87 -9.42 11.83 14.19
N SER A 88 -8.14 11.94 14.54
CA SER A 88 -7.15 12.55 13.66
C SER A 88 -7.17 11.89 12.28
N ARG A 89 -6.73 12.62 11.26
CA ARG A 89 -6.75 12.13 9.89
C ARG A 89 -5.93 10.83 9.77
N PRO A 90 -6.43 9.82 9.02
CA PRO A 90 -5.66 8.61 8.76
C PRO A 90 -4.29 8.92 8.17
N VAL A 91 -3.26 8.22 8.64
CA VAL A 91 -1.90 8.33 8.08
C VAL A 91 -1.41 6.93 7.75
N PHE A 92 -0.83 6.78 6.56
CA PHE A 92 -0.17 5.55 6.14
C PHE A 92 1.33 5.71 6.28
N VAL A 93 1.99 4.71 6.87
CA VAL A 93 3.44 4.59 6.81
C VAL A 93 3.81 4.04 5.44
N GLN A 94 4.69 4.75 4.73
CA GLN A 94 5.21 4.24 3.46
C GLN A 94 6.18 3.09 3.74
N GLN A 95 5.88 1.93 3.17
CA GLN A 95 6.65 0.71 3.37
C GLN A 95 6.61 -0.14 2.11
N ALA A 96 7.63 -1.00 1.98
CA ALA A 96 7.73 -1.99 0.93
C ALA A 96 7.59 -3.39 1.53
N THR A 97 6.71 -4.20 0.94
CA THR A 97 6.54 -5.62 1.26
C THR A 97 7.03 -6.44 0.08
N VAL A 98 7.90 -7.41 0.34
CA VAL A 98 8.38 -8.34 -0.70
C VAL A 98 7.34 -9.44 -0.92
N ALA A 99 7.03 -9.71 -2.18
CA ALA A 99 6.24 -10.85 -2.62
C ALA A 99 7.01 -11.62 -3.70
N LEU A 100 6.82 -12.94 -3.79
CA LEU A 100 7.32 -13.70 -4.94
C LEU A 100 6.17 -13.90 -5.93
N GLN A 101 6.48 -13.96 -7.22
CA GLN A 101 5.53 -14.40 -8.25
C GLN A 101 4.87 -15.73 -7.85
N GLY A 102 3.55 -15.84 -7.99
CA GLY A 102 2.80 -17.05 -7.66
C GLY A 102 2.54 -17.29 -6.17
N ASN A 103 2.93 -16.38 -5.29
CA ASN A 103 2.68 -16.52 -3.85
C ASN A 103 1.42 -15.78 -3.40
N GLN A 104 0.79 -16.34 -2.37
CA GLN A 104 -0.15 -15.63 -1.53
C GLN A 104 0.56 -15.22 -0.23
N LEU A 105 0.38 -13.97 0.20
CA LEU A 105 0.98 -13.44 1.41
C LEU A 105 0.01 -12.58 2.20
N VAL A 106 0.32 -12.43 3.49
CA VAL A 106 -0.28 -11.41 4.33
C VAL A 106 0.52 -10.13 4.18
N LEU A 107 -0.15 -9.08 3.73
CA LEU A 107 0.37 -7.73 3.67
C LEU A 107 -0.17 -6.95 4.88
N GLU A 108 0.73 -6.46 5.73
CA GLU A 108 0.36 -5.59 6.85
C GLU A 108 0.64 -4.14 6.46
N VAL A 109 -0.33 -3.23 6.54
CA VAL A 109 -0.10 -1.78 6.37
C VAL A 109 -0.04 -1.13 7.73
N GLN A 110 1.03 -0.41 8.01
CA GLN A 110 1.18 0.37 9.25
C GLN A 110 0.72 1.81 9.05
N GLY A 111 0.26 2.43 10.14
CA GLY A 111 -0.21 3.79 10.12
C GLY A 111 -0.76 4.26 11.45
N ALA A 112 -1.69 5.19 11.39
CA ALA A 112 -2.39 5.74 12.54
C ALA A 112 -3.79 6.20 12.15
N ASN A 113 -4.67 6.23 13.15
CA ASN A 113 -6.04 6.73 13.07
C ASN A 113 -6.96 5.94 12.12
N PHE A 114 -6.79 4.63 12.05
CA PHE A 114 -7.68 3.73 11.31
C PHE A 114 -8.85 3.30 12.20
N ASP A 115 -10.05 3.85 11.99
CA ASP A 115 -11.22 3.34 12.70
C ASP A 115 -11.53 1.90 12.24
N GLU A 116 -11.89 1.00 13.15
CA GLU A 116 -12.19 -0.41 12.82
C GLU A 116 -13.39 -0.55 11.87
N LEU A 117 -14.25 0.46 11.80
CA LEU A 117 -15.39 0.54 10.89
C LEU A 117 -15.10 1.42 9.66
N ALA A 118 -13.83 1.77 9.42
CA ALA A 118 -13.46 2.56 8.25
C ALA A 118 -13.74 1.81 6.95
N GLU A 119 -14.17 2.57 5.95
CA GLU A 119 -14.26 2.12 4.57
C GLU A 119 -12.88 2.23 3.93
N LEU A 120 -12.37 1.12 3.39
CA LEU A 120 -11.07 1.05 2.72
C LEU A 120 -11.26 0.63 1.27
N VAL A 121 -10.69 1.43 0.38
CA VAL A 121 -10.65 1.17 -1.06
C VAL A 121 -9.19 1.04 -1.47
N ILE A 122 -8.87 -0.07 -2.14
CA ILE A 122 -7.57 -0.26 -2.79
C ILE A 122 -7.70 0.18 -4.23
N ASP A 123 -6.83 1.11 -4.64
CA ASP A 123 -6.72 1.54 -6.01
C ASP A 123 -5.92 0.51 -6.80
N ILE A 124 -6.63 -0.33 -7.55
CA ILE A 124 -6.08 -1.38 -8.40
C ILE A 124 -5.66 -0.85 -9.78
N GLY A 125 -5.89 0.42 -10.10
CA GLY A 125 -5.68 0.96 -11.46
C GLY A 125 -4.23 0.97 -11.91
N ALA A 126 -3.28 0.96 -10.97
CA ALA A 126 -1.84 0.89 -11.23
C ALA A 126 -1.27 -0.54 -11.16
N LEU A 127 -2.08 -1.54 -10.82
CA LEU A 127 -1.65 -2.92 -10.71
C LEU A 127 -1.61 -3.60 -12.07
N PRO A 128 -0.68 -4.56 -12.27
CA PRO A 128 -0.54 -5.25 -13.54
C PRO A 128 -1.78 -6.11 -13.85
N ILE A 129 -2.15 -6.09 -15.13
CA ILE A 129 -3.20 -6.89 -15.74
C ILE A 129 -2.56 -7.74 -16.82
N GLY A 130 -2.88 -9.02 -16.84
CA GLY A 130 -2.44 -9.93 -17.87
C GLY A 130 -3.07 -9.60 -19.22
N GLU A 131 -2.49 -10.16 -20.27
CA GLU A 131 -2.91 -9.98 -21.66
C GLU A 131 -4.33 -10.51 -21.94
N ASP A 132 -4.79 -11.47 -21.12
CA ASP A 132 -6.17 -11.96 -21.14
C ASP A 132 -7.15 -11.09 -20.32
N GLY A 133 -6.65 -10.00 -19.72
CA GLY A 133 -7.38 -9.09 -18.86
C GLY A 133 -7.53 -9.56 -17.41
N THR A 134 -6.87 -10.65 -17.02
CA THR A 134 -6.89 -11.13 -15.63
C THR A 134 -6.01 -10.24 -14.74
N PRO A 135 -6.47 -9.84 -13.55
CA PRO A 135 -5.60 -9.15 -12.59
C PRO A 135 -4.47 -10.06 -12.15
N LEU A 136 -3.23 -9.59 -12.25
CA LEU A 136 -2.05 -10.36 -11.82
C LEU A 136 -1.76 -10.18 -10.33
N VAL A 137 -2.32 -9.14 -9.70
CA VAL A 137 -2.31 -8.97 -8.24
C VAL A 137 -3.75 -8.78 -7.76
N THR A 138 -4.18 -9.60 -6.81
CA THR A 138 -5.51 -9.54 -6.22
C THR A 138 -5.43 -9.40 -4.70
N PHE A 139 -6.47 -8.77 -4.14
CA PHE A 139 -6.64 -8.61 -2.70
C PHE A 139 -7.86 -9.43 -2.29
N ASP A 140 -7.62 -10.58 -1.68
CA ASP A 140 -8.66 -11.56 -1.29
C ASP A 140 -9.45 -11.09 -0.06
N SER A 141 -8.77 -10.41 0.86
CA SER A 141 -9.38 -9.72 1.99
C SER A 141 -8.58 -8.48 2.35
N VAL A 142 -9.26 -7.50 2.94
CA VAL A 142 -8.63 -6.28 3.47
C VAL A 142 -9.40 -5.84 4.70
N ASP A 143 -8.74 -5.86 5.86
CA ASP A 143 -9.37 -5.65 7.16
C ASP A 143 -8.56 -4.63 7.98
N VAL A 144 -9.23 -3.64 8.56
CA VAL A 144 -8.63 -2.81 9.62
C VAL A 144 -8.60 -3.65 10.90
N ILE A 145 -7.41 -3.97 11.39
CA ILE A 145 -7.25 -4.87 12.55
C ILE A 145 -6.95 -4.12 13.85
N SER A 146 -6.44 -2.89 13.75
CA SER A 146 -6.24 -1.97 14.87
C SER A 146 -6.11 -0.53 14.35
N CYS A 147 -6.11 0.44 15.27
CA CYS A 147 -6.03 1.86 14.94
C CYS A 147 -4.76 2.28 14.17
N ASP A 148 -3.77 1.40 14.12
CA ASP A 148 -2.45 1.58 13.52
C ASP A 148 -2.09 0.50 12.49
N ARG A 149 -2.99 -0.47 12.24
CA ARG A 149 -2.73 -1.58 11.31
C ARG A 149 -3.94 -2.00 10.49
N ILE A 150 -3.66 -2.25 9.22
CA ILE A 150 -4.54 -2.96 8.29
C ILE A 150 -3.84 -4.25 7.89
N GLN A 151 -4.61 -5.30 7.68
CA GLN A 151 -4.12 -6.57 7.16
C GLN A 151 -4.86 -6.90 5.87
N ALA A 152 -4.13 -7.30 4.84
CA ALA A 152 -4.69 -7.77 3.59
C ALA A 152 -4.12 -9.14 3.23
N LEU A 153 -4.97 -10.02 2.71
CA LEU A 153 -4.53 -11.24 2.04
C LEU A 153 -4.35 -10.91 0.56
N VAL A 154 -3.12 -11.01 0.07
CA VAL A 154 -2.75 -10.63 -1.29
C VAL A 154 -2.30 -11.87 -2.04
N THR A 155 -2.82 -12.07 -3.24
CA THR A 155 -2.36 -13.10 -4.17
C THR A 155 -1.65 -12.46 -5.34
N VAL A 156 -0.42 -12.92 -5.61
CA VAL A 156 0.38 -12.54 -6.78
C VAL A 156 0.29 -13.70 -7.78
N GLU A 157 -0.58 -13.57 -8.77
CA GLU A 157 -0.94 -14.58 -9.76
C GLU A 157 0.16 -14.76 -10.85
N PRO A 158 0.20 -15.90 -11.54
CA PRO A 158 0.49 -17.19 -10.94
C PRO A 158 1.91 -17.68 -11.31
N SER A 159 2.43 -18.62 -10.52
CA SER A 159 3.57 -19.47 -10.90
C SER A 159 3.14 -20.67 -11.76
N ALA A 160 1.90 -20.67 -12.24
CA ALA A 160 1.34 -21.75 -13.03
C ALA A 160 1.88 -21.70 -14.46
N ARG A 161 2.08 -22.88 -15.07
CA ARG A 161 2.68 -22.98 -16.39
C ARG A 161 1.78 -22.46 -17.50
N GLY A 162 2.39 -21.80 -18.48
CA GLY A 162 1.71 -21.28 -19.66
C GLY A 162 0.78 -20.11 -19.38
N PHE A 163 0.88 -19.53 -18.18
CA PHE A 163 0.18 -18.31 -17.80
C PHE A 163 1.19 -17.18 -17.61
N GLN A 164 0.78 -15.97 -17.95
CA GLN A 164 1.59 -14.78 -17.75
C GLN A 164 1.87 -14.59 -16.25
N PRO A 165 3.14 -14.49 -15.83
CA PRO A 165 3.47 -14.16 -14.46
C PRO A 165 3.24 -12.68 -14.15
N THR A 166 3.12 -12.35 -12.87
CA THR A 166 3.19 -10.95 -12.45
C THR A 166 4.56 -10.33 -12.80
N PRO A 167 4.62 -9.14 -13.41
CA PRO A 167 5.88 -8.42 -13.62
C PRO A 167 6.67 -8.23 -12.32
N THR A 168 7.98 -8.47 -12.37
CA THR A 168 8.87 -8.20 -11.24
C THR A 168 9.14 -6.70 -11.08
N GLY A 169 9.48 -6.30 -9.86
CA GLY A 169 9.76 -4.91 -9.49
C GLY A 169 8.74 -4.33 -8.51
N VAL A 170 8.87 -3.03 -8.26
CA VAL A 170 8.12 -2.32 -7.24
C VAL A 170 6.80 -1.79 -7.80
N LEU A 171 5.69 -2.36 -7.32
CA LEU A 171 4.34 -1.96 -7.67
C LEU A 171 3.77 -1.02 -6.60
N PRO A 172 3.30 0.19 -6.98
CA PRO A 172 2.58 1.05 -6.05
C PRO A 172 1.16 0.51 -5.83
N VAL A 173 0.77 0.33 -4.57
CA VAL A 173 -0.61 0.01 -4.19
C VAL A 173 -1.22 1.26 -3.58
N GLY A 174 -2.17 1.88 -4.30
CA GLY A 174 -2.90 3.04 -3.79
C GLY A 174 -3.93 2.63 -2.76
N LEU A 175 -4.06 3.42 -1.70
CA LEU A 175 -4.98 3.19 -0.60
C LEU A 175 -5.82 4.44 -0.36
N GLN A 176 -7.12 4.26 -0.16
CA GLN A 176 -8.02 5.31 0.30
C GLN A 176 -8.79 4.79 1.50
N LEU A 177 -8.66 5.48 2.64
CA LEU A 177 -9.36 5.11 3.86
C LEU A 177 -10.25 6.26 4.30
N ARG A 178 -11.50 5.95 4.62
CA ARG A 178 -12.49 6.88 5.15
C ARG A 178 -13.08 6.34 6.46
N ASN A 179 -12.83 7.04 7.55
CA ASN A 179 -13.41 6.73 8.84
C ASN A 179 -14.93 7.04 8.86
N PRO A 180 -15.70 6.45 9.79
CA PRO A 180 -17.14 6.68 9.91
C PRO A 180 -17.53 8.15 10.14
N ASP A 181 -16.67 8.93 10.78
CA ASP A 181 -16.81 10.38 10.98
C ASP A 181 -16.65 11.19 9.67
N GLY A 182 -16.28 10.51 8.59
CA GLY A 182 -16.09 11.07 7.26
C GLY A 182 -14.70 11.63 7.01
N VAL A 183 -13.81 11.61 8.00
CA VAL A 183 -12.41 11.97 7.84
C VAL A 183 -11.74 10.89 6.99
N SER A 184 -11.03 11.31 5.95
CA SER A 184 -10.37 10.40 5.03
C SER A 184 -8.95 10.84 4.70
N ASN A 185 -8.15 9.89 4.22
CA ASN A 185 -6.89 10.19 3.57
C ASN A 185 -6.61 9.16 2.47
N SER A 186 -5.71 9.53 1.57
CA SER A 186 -5.14 8.63 0.58
C SER A 186 -3.65 8.45 0.84
N GLY A 187 -3.16 7.25 0.55
CA GLY A 187 -1.75 6.92 0.68
C GLY A 187 -1.35 5.86 -0.33
N SER A 188 -0.11 5.41 -0.23
CA SER A 188 0.36 4.29 -1.00
C SER A 188 1.38 3.49 -0.21
N ILE A 189 1.41 2.19 -0.50
CA ILE A 189 2.50 1.30 -0.11
C ILE A 189 3.16 0.74 -1.37
N GLN A 190 4.25 0.02 -1.18
CA GLN A 190 4.98 -0.65 -2.24
C GLN A 190 4.90 -2.16 -2.05
N LEU A 191 4.57 -2.87 -3.13
CA LEU A 191 4.70 -4.32 -3.23
C LEU A 191 5.89 -4.61 -4.16
N ASP A 192 7.00 -5.09 -3.61
CA ASP A 192 8.18 -5.49 -4.38
C ASP A 192 8.00 -6.95 -4.83
N VAL A 193 7.56 -7.13 -6.07
CA VAL A 193 7.37 -8.46 -6.66
C VAL A 193 8.72 -8.96 -7.17
N GLN A 194 9.16 -10.07 -6.61
CA GLN A 194 10.43 -10.69 -6.94
C GLN A 194 10.22 -11.99 -7.70
N PHE A 195 11.22 -12.33 -8.51
CA PHE A 195 11.28 -13.57 -9.25
C PHE A 195 11.14 -14.77 -8.31
N ASN A 196 10.26 -15.71 -8.65
CA ASN A 196 10.13 -16.97 -7.94
C ASN A 196 11.00 -18.06 -8.64
N PRO A 197 12.05 -18.58 -7.99
CA PRO A 197 12.90 -19.63 -8.54
C PRO A 197 12.16 -20.89 -9.01
N ASP A 198 10.97 -21.16 -8.48
CA ASP A 198 10.14 -22.28 -8.92
C ASP A 198 9.75 -22.21 -10.41
N ARG A 199 9.89 -21.03 -11.03
CA ARG A 199 9.63 -20.80 -12.45
C ARG A 199 10.83 -21.12 -13.34
N ALA A 200 12.04 -21.22 -12.78
CA ALA A 200 13.26 -21.42 -13.57
C ALA A 200 13.36 -22.80 -14.22
N ASP A 201 12.73 -23.82 -13.62
CA ASP A 201 12.56 -25.14 -14.24
C ASP A 201 11.37 -25.09 -15.21
N VAL A 202 11.64 -24.56 -16.40
CA VAL A 202 10.69 -24.42 -17.50
C VAL A 202 10.46 -25.75 -18.21
N ASN A 203 11.40 -26.69 -18.11
CA ASN A 203 11.34 -27.97 -18.83
C ASN A 203 10.75 -29.16 -18.03
N ARG A 204 10.38 -29.00 -16.75
CA ARG A 204 9.83 -29.96 -15.74
C ARG A 204 8.98 -31.16 -16.18
N LEU A 205 8.46 -31.20 -17.40
CA LEU A 205 7.82 -32.39 -17.98
C LEU A 205 8.83 -33.51 -18.29
N TYR A 206 10.12 -33.22 -18.38
CA TYR A 206 11.16 -34.23 -18.51
C TYR A 206 11.48 -34.86 -17.15
N GLN A 207 11.01 -36.08 -16.93
CA GLN A 207 11.20 -36.84 -15.68
C GLN A 207 12.66 -37.00 -15.22
N ARG A 208 13.65 -36.71 -16.08
CA ARG A 208 15.08 -36.79 -15.76
C ARG A 208 15.66 -35.48 -15.20
N THR A 209 15.00 -34.35 -15.44
CA THR A 209 15.47 -32.99 -15.12
C THR A 209 14.43 -32.21 -14.30
N VAL A 210 13.33 -32.86 -13.89
CA VAL A 210 12.35 -32.29 -12.96
C VAL A 210 13.05 -31.76 -11.71
N ASP A 211 12.60 -30.60 -11.22
CA ASP A 211 13.11 -29.99 -10.00
C ASP A 211 14.60 -29.63 -10.08
N ARG A 212 15.09 -29.34 -11.29
CA ARG A 212 16.48 -28.92 -11.56
C ARG A 212 16.51 -27.87 -12.64
N VAL A 213 17.23 -26.77 -12.40
CA VAL A 213 17.52 -25.77 -13.42
C VAL A 213 18.82 -26.15 -14.12
N ASP A 214 18.75 -26.55 -15.38
CA ASP A 214 19.93 -26.98 -16.14
C ASP A 214 19.90 -26.55 -17.62
N GLY A 215 20.73 -27.20 -18.43
CA GLY A 215 20.90 -26.87 -19.84
C GLY A 215 19.63 -27.04 -20.66
N ASP A 216 18.69 -27.89 -20.23
CA ASP A 216 17.42 -28.07 -20.93
C ASP A 216 16.48 -26.86 -20.70
N ASP A 217 16.57 -26.18 -19.54
CA ASP A 217 15.84 -24.93 -19.27
C ASP A 217 16.39 -23.78 -20.09
N LEU A 218 17.72 -23.65 -20.09
CA LEU A 218 18.40 -22.67 -20.93
C LEU A 218 18.12 -22.91 -22.42
N ALA A 219 18.02 -24.17 -22.85
CA ALA A 219 17.67 -24.50 -24.23
C ALA A 219 16.22 -24.13 -24.57
N SER A 220 15.29 -24.22 -23.62
CA SER A 220 13.91 -23.76 -23.81
C SER A 220 13.85 -22.24 -23.93
N LEU A 221 14.50 -21.51 -23.01
CA LEU A 221 14.64 -20.05 -23.11
C LEU A 221 15.26 -19.63 -24.45
N ALA A 222 16.32 -20.31 -24.88
CA ALA A 222 16.98 -20.03 -26.16
C ALA A 222 16.10 -20.27 -27.40
N ARG A 223 15.11 -21.17 -27.33
CA ARG A 223 14.14 -21.38 -28.43
C ARG A 223 13.09 -20.27 -28.50
N ALA A 224 12.74 -19.70 -27.35
CA ALA A 224 11.80 -18.59 -27.23
C ALA A 224 12.48 -17.21 -27.28
N TRP A 225 13.81 -17.17 -27.44
CA TRP A 225 14.61 -15.96 -27.37
C TRP A 225 14.17 -14.86 -28.35
N ALA A 226 14.18 -13.62 -27.87
CA ALA A 226 13.81 -12.42 -28.61
C ALA A 226 12.42 -12.51 -29.23
N SER A 227 11.50 -13.19 -28.53
CA SER A 227 10.08 -13.22 -28.88
C SER A 227 9.26 -12.41 -27.88
N GLN A 228 8.03 -12.10 -28.27
CA GLN A 228 7.11 -11.28 -27.50
C GLN A 228 5.74 -11.94 -27.50
N VAL A 229 4.88 -11.56 -26.55
CA VAL A 229 3.50 -12.09 -26.50
C VAL A 229 2.82 -12.00 -27.87
N GLY A 230 2.16 -13.09 -28.26
CA GLY A 230 1.45 -13.22 -29.53
C GLY A 230 2.28 -13.77 -30.69
N GLN A 231 3.58 -13.99 -30.50
CA GLN A 231 4.43 -14.70 -31.46
C GLN A 231 4.41 -16.21 -31.23
N ASP A 232 4.50 -17.00 -32.31
CA ASP A 232 4.44 -18.48 -32.24
C ASP A 232 5.56 -19.11 -31.39
N SER A 233 6.71 -18.43 -31.28
CA SER A 233 7.86 -18.89 -30.49
C SER A 233 7.81 -18.47 -29.03
N PHE A 234 6.85 -17.64 -28.63
CA PHE A 234 6.75 -17.11 -27.27
C PHE A 234 6.17 -18.15 -26.31
N GLU A 235 6.78 -18.27 -25.15
CA GLU A 235 6.34 -19.15 -24.07
C GLU A 235 6.36 -18.38 -22.75
N PHE A 236 5.21 -18.23 -22.08
CA PHE A 236 5.12 -17.52 -20.79
C PHE A 236 6.02 -18.10 -19.69
N ASP A 237 6.36 -19.39 -19.78
CA ASP A 237 7.28 -20.01 -18.83
C ASP A 237 8.71 -19.46 -18.99
N CYS A 238 9.06 -18.98 -20.18
CA CYS A 238 10.37 -18.40 -20.50
C CYS A 238 10.45 -16.89 -20.23
N ASP A 239 9.32 -16.19 -20.13
CA ASP A 239 9.20 -14.79 -19.67
C ASP A 239 9.20 -14.80 -18.12
N MET A 240 10.39 -14.79 -17.53
CA MET A 240 10.62 -14.93 -16.09
C MET A 240 10.37 -13.65 -15.32
N ASP A 241 10.66 -12.50 -15.90
CA ASP A 241 10.41 -11.23 -15.23
C ASP A 241 8.98 -10.70 -15.45
N GLY A 242 8.22 -11.27 -16.38
CA GLY A 242 6.82 -10.96 -16.66
C GLY A 242 6.60 -9.71 -17.48
N ASP A 243 7.63 -9.19 -18.14
CA ASP A 243 7.56 -7.92 -18.88
C ASP A 243 7.01 -8.07 -20.31
N THR A 244 6.62 -9.29 -20.71
CA THR A 244 6.04 -9.69 -22.01
C THR A 244 7.04 -9.84 -23.17
N ASP A 245 8.32 -9.62 -22.92
CA ASP A 245 9.42 -9.90 -23.83
C ASP A 245 10.25 -11.08 -23.29
N ILE A 246 10.87 -11.86 -24.18
CA ILE A 246 11.83 -12.91 -23.77
C ILE A 246 13.22 -12.46 -24.19
N ASP A 247 14.02 -11.99 -23.22
CA ASP A 247 15.29 -11.32 -23.51
C ASP A 247 16.41 -11.54 -22.46
N GLY A 248 17.32 -10.57 -22.37
CA GLY A 248 18.46 -10.60 -21.45
C GLY A 248 18.07 -10.62 -19.98
N ASP A 249 16.95 -10.03 -19.60
CA ASP A 249 16.52 -9.92 -18.21
C ASP A 249 15.99 -11.28 -17.70
N ASP A 250 15.29 -12.04 -18.55
CA ASP A 250 14.92 -13.44 -18.25
C ASP A 250 16.12 -14.35 -18.10
N LEU A 251 17.09 -14.22 -19.01
CA LEU A 251 18.34 -14.99 -18.92
C LEU A 251 19.10 -14.67 -17.65
N ALA A 252 19.09 -13.40 -17.23
CA ALA A 252 19.72 -12.99 -15.99
C ALA A 252 19.04 -13.67 -14.78
N LEU A 253 17.69 -13.73 -14.76
CA LEU A 253 16.94 -14.44 -13.72
C LEU A 253 17.24 -15.94 -13.71
N LEU A 254 17.16 -16.62 -14.86
CA LEU A 254 17.52 -18.05 -14.97
C LEU A 254 18.96 -18.31 -14.50
N ALA A 255 19.90 -17.42 -14.84
CA ALA A 255 21.30 -17.54 -14.42
C ALA A 255 21.50 -17.44 -12.90
N THR A 256 20.61 -16.78 -12.16
CA THR A 256 20.71 -16.70 -10.68
C THR A 256 20.53 -18.06 -9.99
N VAL A 257 19.82 -18.99 -10.64
CA VAL A 257 19.46 -20.30 -10.09
C VAL A 257 19.94 -21.47 -10.96
N PHE A 258 20.67 -21.19 -12.04
CA PHE A 258 21.21 -22.21 -12.91
C PHE A 258 22.12 -23.20 -12.16
N GLY A 259 21.90 -24.49 -12.40
CA GLY A 259 22.63 -25.58 -11.75
C GLY A 259 22.12 -25.92 -10.33
N GLN A 260 21.02 -25.31 -9.89
CA GLN A 260 20.38 -25.64 -8.62
C GLN A 260 19.28 -26.69 -8.81
N CYS A 261 19.03 -27.47 -7.75
CA CYS A 261 17.92 -28.40 -7.66
C CYS A 261 16.99 -27.98 -6.52
N ARG A 262 15.72 -28.31 -6.65
CA ARG A 262 14.70 -28.04 -5.65
C ARG A 262 14.70 -29.13 -4.58
N SER A 263 14.78 -28.73 -3.32
CA SER A 263 14.51 -29.59 -2.16
C SER A 263 13.49 -28.88 -1.26
N GLY A 264 12.28 -29.44 -1.21
CA GLY A 264 11.14 -28.77 -0.57
C GLY A 264 10.80 -27.44 -1.25
N SER A 265 10.99 -26.34 -0.53
CA SER A 265 10.77 -24.96 -1.01
C SER A 265 12.08 -24.20 -1.28
N THR A 266 13.22 -24.90 -1.31
CA THR A 266 14.54 -24.27 -1.47
C THR A 266 15.22 -24.75 -2.74
N TRP A 267 15.91 -23.82 -3.41
CA TRP A 267 16.77 -24.11 -4.56
C TRP A 267 18.23 -23.95 -4.11
N SER A 268 19.05 -24.97 -4.36
CA SER A 268 20.47 -24.95 -4.03
C SER A 268 21.26 -25.92 -4.90
N ALA A 269 22.57 -25.71 -5.00
CA ALA A 269 23.46 -26.64 -5.70
C ALA A 269 23.62 -27.95 -4.91
N GLU A 270 23.60 -27.88 -3.58
CA GLU A 270 23.72 -29.03 -2.69
C GLU A 270 22.55 -30.00 -2.82
N ALA A 271 21.35 -29.50 -3.13
CA ALA A 271 20.18 -30.31 -3.38
C ALA A 271 20.29 -31.21 -4.63
N CYS A 272 21.29 -30.97 -5.50
CA CYS A 272 21.55 -31.82 -6.67
C CYS A 272 22.40 -33.06 -6.38
N LEU A 273 22.93 -33.21 -5.16
CA LEU A 273 23.83 -34.30 -4.74
C LEU A 273 23.07 -35.46 -4.08
#